data_AF-A0A5I2JWA0-F1
#
_entry.id   AF-A0A5I2JWA0-F1
#
_cell.length_a   1.000
_cell.length_b   1.000
_cell.length_c   1.000
_cell.angle_alpha   90.00
_cell.angle_beta   90.00
_cell.angle_gamma   90.00
#
_symmetry.space_group_name_H-M   'P 1'
#
loop_
_entity.id
_entity.type
_entity.pdbx_description
1 polymer ?
#
loop_
_entity_poly.entity_id
_entity_poly.type
_entity_poly.pdbx_seq_one_letter_code
_entity_poly.pdbx_strand_id
1 'polypeptide(L)' 'MEWIIGFVVLVFIASMFKPRSCDICGAGFKKKYFTWTIDGKKQHLCPYCNSKMERRNSDRRFKDRFG' A
#
# COMPACT_ATOMS: atom_id res chain seq x y z
N MET A 1 18.39 34.51 -3.02
CA MET A 1 17.06 34.38 -2.38
C MET A 1 16.05 33.71 -3.31
N GLU A 2 16.00 34.04 -4.60
CA GLU A 2 15.00 33.48 -5.54
C GLU A 2 15.19 31.98 -5.86
N TRP A 3 16.43 31.50 -5.97
CA TRP A 3 16.73 30.08 -6.21
C TRP A 3 16.28 29.15 -5.07
N ILE A 4 16.29 29.65 -3.83
CA ILE A 4 15.89 28.88 -2.64
C ILE A 4 14.39 28.61 -2.69
N ILE A 5 13.61 29.62 -3.09
CA ILE A 5 12.15 29.53 -3.24
C ILE A 5 11.81 28.51 -4.34
N GLY A 6 12.52 28.55 -5.48
CA GLY A 6 12.38 27.57 -6.55
C GLY A 6 12.65 26.13 -6.08
N PHE A 7 13.70 25.94 -5.27
CA PHE A 7 14.05 24.62 -4.73
C PHE A 7 12.98 24.08 -3.76
N VAL A 8 12.43 24.94 -2.89
CA VAL A 8 11.36 24.56 -1.95
C VAL A 8 10.09 24.15 -2.71
N VAL A 9 9.71 24.91 -3.74
CA VAL A 9 8.53 24.58 -4.57
C VAL A 9 8.72 23.24 -5.29
N LEU A 10 9.91 22.99 -5.85
CA LEU A 10 10.21 21.75 -6.57
C LEU A 10 10.16 20.51 -5.64
N VAL A 11 10.72 20.62 -4.43
CA VAL A 11 10.67 19.55 -3.42
C VAL A 11 9.22 19.29 -2.97
N PHE A 12 8.42 20.35 -2.81
CA PHE A 12 7.02 20.22 -2.41
C PHE A 12 6.19 19.48 -3.47
N ILE A 13 6.37 19.84 -4.75
CA ILE A 13 5.72 19.15 -5.87
C ILE A 13 6.18 17.69 -5.94
N ALA A 14 7.47 17.40 -5.81
CA ALA A 14 7.99 16.03 -5.84
C ALA A 14 7.38 15.14 -4.74
N SER A 15 7.12 15.69 -3.54
CA SER A 15 6.48 14.95 -2.45
C SER A 15 5.02 14.60 -2.75
N MET A 16 4.29 15.49 -3.43
CA MET A 16 2.88 15.26 -3.82
C MET A 16 2.73 14.18 -4.89
N PHE A 17 3.75 14.00 -5.74
CA PHE A 17 3.77 12.96 -6.78
C PHE A 17 4.29 11.60 -6.28
N LYS A 18 4.64 11.47 -4.99
CA LYS A 18 5.14 10.21 -4.45
C LYS A 18 4.06 9.12 -4.56
N PRO A 19 4.35 7.99 -5.23
CA PRO A 19 3.37 6.91 -5.33
C PRO A 19 3.02 6.40 -3.94
N ARG A 20 1.75 6.06 -3.72
CA ARG A 20 1.32 5.40 -2.48
C ARG A 20 2.09 4.10 -2.32
N SER A 21 2.64 3.86 -1.14
CA SER A 21 3.41 2.67 -0.82
C SER A 21 2.57 1.64 -0.07
N CYS A 22 2.88 0.36 -0.29
CA CYS A 22 2.28 -0.75 0.46
C CYS A 22 2.85 -0.80 1.86
N ASP A 23 2.00 -0.96 2.87
CA ASP A 23 2.44 -1.05 4.27
C ASP A 23 3.20 -2.36 4.56
N ILE A 24 2.94 -3.41 3.77
CA ILE A 24 3.57 -4.73 3.96
C ILE A 24 4.91 -4.84 3.23
N CYS A 25 4.94 -4.47 1.95
CA CYS A 25 6.13 -4.69 1.10
C CYS A 25 6.85 -3.41 0.71
N GLY A 26 6.36 -2.23 1.12
CA GLY A 26 6.96 -0.93 0.79
C GLY A 26 6.86 -0.52 -0.69
N ALA A 27 6.41 -1.40 -1.58
CA ALA A 27 6.35 -1.12 -3.01
C ALA A 27 5.39 0.04 -3.31
N GLY A 28 5.84 1.00 -4.11
CA GLY A 28 4.99 2.04 -4.66
C GLY A 28 4.03 1.46 -5.70
N PHE A 29 2.74 1.77 -5.60
CA PHE A 29 1.73 1.28 -6.54
C PHE A 29 0.76 2.38 -6.96
N LYS A 30 0.25 2.27 -8.19
CA LYS A 30 -0.65 3.28 -8.77
C LYS A 30 -2.12 2.93 -8.49
N LYS A 31 -2.87 3.95 -8.05
CA LYS A 31 -4.33 4.12 -8.08
C LYS A 31 -5.21 3.11 -7.31
N LYS A 32 -4.96 1.80 -7.34
CA LYS A 32 -5.74 0.79 -6.62
C LYS A 32 -5.05 0.38 -5.33
N TYR A 33 -5.66 0.71 -4.20
CA TYR A 33 -5.26 0.26 -2.87
C TYR A 33 -6.32 -0.68 -2.31
N PHE A 34 -5.87 -1.70 -1.59
CA PHE A 34 -6.73 -2.60 -0.83
C PHE A 34 -6.47 -2.40 0.64
N THR A 35 -7.45 -2.73 1.47
CA THR A 35 -7.31 -2.52 2.91
C THR A 35 -7.58 -3.80 3.67
N TRP A 36 -6.66 -4.16 4.54
CA TRP A 36 -6.77 -5.35 5.37
C TRP A 36 -6.45 -5.02 6.82
N THR A 37 -7.17 -5.65 7.75
CA THR A 37 -6.83 -5.58 9.17
C THR A 37 -5.78 -6.64 9.46
N ILE A 38 -4.57 -6.21 9.78
CA ILE A 38 -3.44 -7.06 10.14
C ILE A 38 -2.97 -6.57 11.51
N ASP A 39 -2.86 -7.48 12.48
CA ASP A 39 -2.44 -7.15 13.85
C ASP A 39 -3.32 -6.08 14.52
N GLY A 40 -4.63 -6.10 14.23
CA GLY A 40 -5.57 -5.09 14.74
C GLY A 40 -5.46 -3.70 14.08
N LYS A 41 -4.53 -3.50 13.14
CA LYS A 41 -4.34 -2.24 12.43
C LYS A 41 -4.79 -2.34 10.97
N LYS A 42 -5.35 -1.24 10.47
CA LYS A 42 -5.87 -1.13 9.10
C LYS A 42 -4.73 -0.75 8.14
N GLN A 43 -4.25 -1.71 7.36
CA GLN A 43 -3.08 -1.58 6.50
C GLN A 43 -3.47 -1.41 5.03
N HIS A 44 -2.72 -0.58 4.29
CA HIS A 44 -2.89 -0.41 2.84
C HIS A 44 -2.00 -1.36 2.05
N LEU A 45 -2.62 -2.21 1.25
CA LEU A 45 -1.94 -3.23 0.46
C LEU A 45 -1.96 -2.88 -1.03
N CYS A 46 -0.84 -3.17 -1.69
CA CYS A 46 -0.78 -3.21 -3.14
C CYS A 46 -1.54 -4.44 -3.69
N PRO A 47 -1.90 -4.46 -4.99
CA PRO A 47 -2.62 -5.58 -5.60
C PRO A 47 -1.95 -6.95 -5.41
N TYR A 48 -0.62 -6.97 -5.40
CA TYR A 48 0.16 -8.19 -5.20
C TYR A 48 0.08 -8.72 -3.76
N CYS A 49 0.20 -7.86 -2.75
CA CYS A 49 0.03 -8.26 -1.36
C CYS A 49 -1.42 -8.66 -1.06
N ASN A 50 -2.37 -7.95 -1.65
CA ASN A 50 -3.79 -8.26 -1.55
C ASN A 50 -4.10 -9.67 -2.07
N SER A 51 -3.62 -10.03 -3.26
CA SER A 51 -3.91 -11.36 -3.84
C SER A 51 -3.34 -12.51 -2.99
N LYS A 52 -2.18 -12.32 -2.36
CA LYS A 52 -1.64 -13.28 -1.38
C LYS A 52 -2.55 -13.42 -0.17
N MET A 53 -3.06 -12.31 0.36
CA MET A 53 -3.92 -12.30 1.53
C MET A 53 -5.27 -12.96 1.23
N GLU A 54 -5.88 -12.68 0.07
CA GLU A 54 -7.09 -13.34 -0.39
C GLU A 54 -6.90 -14.85 -0.52
N ARG A 55 -5.80 -15.28 -1.16
CA ARG A 55 -5.49 -16.71 -1.29
C ARG A 55 -5.37 -17.41 0.07
N ARG A 56 -4.70 -16.77 1.03
CA ARG A 56 -4.59 -17.29 2.40
C ARG A 56 -5.97 -17.37 3.08
N ASN A 57 -6.81 -16.37 2.92
CA ASN A 57 -8.14 -16.37 3.52
C ASN A 57 -9.03 -17.48 2.92
N SER A 58 -8.96 -17.67 1.60
CA SER A 58 -9.66 -18.75 0.91
C SER A 58 -9.18 -20.13 1.35
N ASP A 59 -7.87 -20.34 1.48
CA ASP A 59 -7.30 -21.60 2.00
C ASP A 59 -7.77 -21.88 3.43
N ARG A 60 -7.75 -20.87 4.31
CA ARG A 60 -8.26 -21.00 5.68
C ARG A 60 -9.73 -21.40 5.69
N ARG A 61 -10.56 -20.74 4.87
CA ARG A 61 -12.00 -21.04 4.80
C ARG A 61 -12.27 -22.42 4.21
N PHE A 62 -11.48 -22.86 3.24
CA PHE A 62 -11.58 -24.20 2.69
C PHE A 62 -11.28 -25.25 3.75
N LYS A 63 -10.18 -25.08 4.49
CA LYS A 63 -9.79 -25.97 5.60
C LYS A 63 -10.82 -25.97 6.73
N ASP A 64 -11.36 -24.81 7.11
CA ASP A 64 -12.40 -24.71 8.14
C ASP A 64 -13.69 -25.46 7.77
N ARG A 65 -14.02 -25.52 6.48
CA ARG A 65 -15.24 -26.18 6.00
C ARG A 65 -15.08 -27.67 5.71
N PHE A 66 -13.89 -28.11 5.31
CA PHE A 66 -13.66 -29.45 4.75
C PHE A 66 -12.51 -30.23 5.41
N GLY A 67 -11.73 -29.61 6.28
CA GLY A 67 -10.69 -30.25 7.09
C GLY A 67 -11.20 -30.55 8.49
#